data_AF-A0A7S0G7L5-F1
#
_entry.id   AF-A0A7S0G7L5-F1
#
_cell.length_a   1.000
_cell.length_b   1.000
_cell.length_c   1.000
_cell.angle_alpha   90.00
_cell.angle_beta   90.00
_cell.angle_gamma   90.00
#
_symmetry.space_group_name_H-M   'P 1'
#
loop_
_entity.id
_entity.type
_entity.pdbx_description
1 polymer ?
#
loop_
_entity_poly.entity_id
_entity_poly.type
_entity_poly.pdbx_seq_one_letter_code
_entity_poly.pdbx_strand_id
1 'polypeptide(L)'
;GCEYPTVNGAETLCCYLRALDRCYQRLKKKTGTTGSVSDLADYAVFHAPFNKMVKKSFARIRYNDYLADSTSVVDPEGKLSKFRDVPMSDSYTNKELEKAFVIESSDLYKKMVEPGDWLAKRIGNAYTASLWSSLAAILE
;
A
#
# COMPACT_ATOMS: atom_id res chain seq x y z
N GLY A 1 -33.67 -9.09 -0.67
CA GLY A 1 -32.50 -8.42 -1.27
C GLY A 1 -31.46 -9.47 -1.57
N CYS A 2 -30.70 -9.32 -2.66
CA CYS A 2 -29.59 -10.24 -2.93
C CYS A 2 -28.44 -9.96 -1.95
N GLU A 3 -27.90 -10.99 -1.31
CA GLU A 3 -26.75 -10.87 -0.39
C GLU A 3 -25.42 -10.66 -1.14
N TYR A 4 -25.39 -10.93 -2.45
CA TYR A 4 -24.19 -10.85 -3.28
C TYR A 4 -24.05 -9.47 -3.94
N PRO A 5 -22.93 -8.76 -3.70
CA PRO A 5 -22.69 -7.50 -4.36
C PRO A 5 -22.32 -7.70 -5.84
N THR A 6 -22.69 -6.73 -6.68
CA THR A 6 -22.09 -6.59 -8.01
C THR A 6 -20.70 -5.97 -7.85
N VAL A 7 -19.65 -6.69 -8.26
CA VAL A 7 -18.26 -6.25 -8.08
C VAL A 7 -17.55 -6.16 -9.42
N ASN A 8 -17.06 -4.97 -9.76
CA ASN A 8 -16.06 -4.77 -10.81
C ASN A 8 -14.67 -4.77 -10.16
N GLY A 9 -13.98 -5.91 -10.19
CA GLY A 9 -12.71 -6.09 -9.46
C GLY A 9 -11.59 -5.14 -9.90
N ALA A 10 -11.49 -4.85 -11.19
CA ALA A 10 -10.44 -3.97 -11.73
C ALA A 10 -10.66 -2.50 -11.28
N GLU A 11 -11.91 -2.05 -11.37
CA GLU A 11 -12.30 -0.70 -10.94
C GLU A 11 -12.17 -0.53 -9.43
N THR A 12 -12.58 -1.55 -8.66
CA THR A 12 -12.44 -1.57 -7.19
C THR A 12 -10.99 -1.35 -6.77
N LEU A 13 -10.04 -2.04 -7.42
CA LEU A 13 -8.61 -1.88 -7.10
C LEU A 13 -8.11 -0.48 -7.43
N CYS A 14 -8.48 0.07 -8.59
CA CYS A 14 -8.10 1.44 -8.98
C CYS A 14 -8.67 2.47 -7.99
N CYS A 15 -9.94 2.35 -7.61
CA CYS A 15 -10.59 3.24 -6.64
C CYS A 15 -9.91 3.17 -5.28
N TYR A 16 -9.55 1.98 -4.81
CA TYR A 16 -8.83 1.81 -3.56
C TYR A 16 -7.45 2.48 -3.60
N LEU A 17 -6.65 2.25 -4.63
CA LEU A 17 -5.30 2.85 -4.74
C LEU A 17 -5.36 4.37 -4.87
N ARG A 18 -6.36 4.91 -5.59
CA ARG A 18 -6.61 6.37 -5.66
C ARG A 18 -6.97 6.95 -4.30
N ALA A 19 -7.81 6.26 -3.53
CA ALA A 19 -8.17 6.69 -2.18
C ALA A 19 -6.93 6.66 -1.26
N LEU A 20 -6.13 5.60 -1.37
CA LEU A 20 -4.88 5.45 -0.63
C LEU A 20 -3.90 6.61 -0.89
N ASP A 21 -3.64 6.91 -2.17
CA ASP A 21 -2.76 8.04 -2.56
C ASP A 21 -3.23 9.35 -1.92
N ARG A 22 -4.53 9.66 -2.03
CA ARG A 22 -5.11 10.90 -1.50
C ARG A 22 -5.02 10.97 0.02
N CYS A 23 -5.32 9.88 0.72
CA CYS A 23 -5.24 9.82 2.18
C CYS A 23 -3.80 9.98 2.66
N TYR A 24 -2.85 9.29 2.01
CA TYR A 24 -1.44 9.36 2.37
C TYR A 24 -0.83 10.73 2.13
N GLN A 25 -1.08 11.35 0.98
CA GLN A 25 -0.63 12.72 0.68
C GLN A 25 -1.19 13.74 1.68
N ARG A 26 -2.47 13.60 2.07
CA ARG A 26 -3.08 14.45 3.10
C ARG A 26 -2.45 14.23 4.47
N LEU A 27 -2.13 12.99 4.83
CA LEU A 27 -1.43 12.67 6.07
C LEU A 27 -0.05 13.33 6.10
N LYS A 28 0.78 13.14 5.07
CA LYS A 28 2.10 13.79 4.93
C LYS A 28 2.00 15.31 5.03
N LYS A 29 1.03 15.91 4.34
CA LYS A 29 0.79 17.36 4.44
C LYS A 29 0.42 17.80 5.86
N LYS A 30 -0.37 17.01 6.58
CA LYS A 30 -0.81 17.32 7.95
C LYS A 30 0.33 17.19 8.96
N THR A 31 1.21 16.22 8.79
CA THR A 31 2.36 15.98 9.69
C THR A 31 3.59 16.81 9.33
N GLY A 32 3.65 17.37 8.12
CA GLY A 32 4.83 18.07 7.60
C GLY A 32 5.95 17.12 7.15
N THR A 33 5.69 15.81 7.09
CA THR A 33 6.69 14.81 6.72
C THR A 33 6.84 14.73 5.20
N THR A 34 8.04 15.01 4.69
CA THR A 34 8.38 14.83 3.27
C THR A 34 9.03 13.48 2.99
N GLY A 35 9.60 12.85 4.02
CA GLY A 35 10.36 11.60 3.93
C GLY A 35 9.52 10.34 3.73
N SER A 36 10.07 9.21 4.17
CA SER A 36 9.50 7.87 4.00
C SER A 36 8.31 7.62 4.93
N VAL A 37 7.48 6.63 4.61
CA VAL A 37 6.45 6.12 5.52
C VAL A 37 6.99 5.73 6.90
N SER A 38 8.25 5.28 6.97
CA SER A 38 8.94 4.97 8.24
C SER A 38 9.14 6.18 9.14
N ASP A 39 9.10 7.40 8.59
CA ASP A 39 9.22 8.64 9.36
C ASP A 39 7.86 9.07 9.95
N LEU A 40 6.78 8.40 9.55
CA LEU A 40 5.41 8.66 10.02
C LEU A 40 4.93 7.68 11.09
N ALA A 41 5.36 6.43 11.01
CA ALA A 41 4.87 5.36 11.88
C ALA A 41 5.83 4.18 11.90
N ASP A 42 5.80 3.40 12.99
CA ASP A 42 6.51 2.12 13.10
C ASP A 42 5.78 0.98 12.38
N TYR A 43 4.44 1.05 12.36
CA TYR A 43 3.57 0.04 11.75
C TYR A 43 2.55 0.68 10.80
N ALA A 44 2.18 -0.04 9.75
CA ALA A 44 1.15 0.36 8.81
C ALA A 44 0.11 -0.75 8.65
N VAL A 45 -1.15 -0.40 8.89
CA VAL A 45 -2.29 -1.33 8.88
C VAL A 45 -3.24 -0.95 7.75
N PHE A 46 -3.73 -1.95 7.01
CA PHE A 46 -4.59 -1.74 5.85
C PHE A 46 -5.89 -2.52 6.00
N HIS A 47 -6.95 -2.04 5.36
CA HIS A 47 -8.11 -2.89 5.12
C HIS A 47 -7.70 -4.02 4.14
N ALA A 48 -7.83 -5.26 4.58
CA ALA A 48 -7.31 -6.43 3.89
C ALA A 48 -8.43 -7.31 3.28
N PRO A 49 -9.03 -6.94 2.13
CA PRO A 49 -10.00 -7.82 1.47
C PRO A 49 -9.35 -9.10 0.95
N PHE A 50 -8.04 -9.07 0.70
CA PHE A 50 -7.17 -10.23 0.51
C PHE A 50 -5.70 -9.79 0.66
N ASN A 51 -4.84 -10.69 1.14
CA ASN A 51 -3.43 -10.39 1.46
C ASN A 51 -2.60 -9.78 0.31
N LYS A 52 -2.88 -10.21 -0.93
CA LYS A 52 -2.18 -9.65 -2.10
C LYS A 52 -2.45 -8.16 -2.26
N MET A 53 -3.59 -7.66 -1.81
CA MET A 53 -3.93 -6.24 -1.84
C MET A 53 -3.13 -5.43 -0.81
N VAL A 54 -2.86 -6.00 0.37
CA VAL A 54 -2.09 -5.34 1.42
C VAL A 54 -0.66 -5.07 0.94
N LYS A 55 0.01 -6.09 0.36
CA LYS A 55 1.34 -5.94 -0.27
C LYS A 55 1.37 -4.86 -1.35
N LYS A 56 0.38 -4.84 -2.24
CA LYS A 56 0.25 -3.82 -3.30
C LYS A 56 0.01 -2.43 -2.74
N SER A 57 -0.78 -2.32 -1.66
CA SER A 57 -1.07 -1.06 -1.00
C SER A 57 0.20 -0.46 -0.40
N PHE A 58 1.00 -1.27 0.29
CA PHE A 58 2.25 -0.80 0.86
C PHE A 58 3.28 -0.44 -0.22
N ALA A 59 3.39 -1.23 -1.29
CA ALA A 59 4.18 -0.88 -2.46
C ALA A 59 3.74 0.47 -3.08
N ARG A 60 2.43 0.76 -3.08
CA ARG A 60 1.90 2.03 -3.57
C ARG A 60 2.27 3.21 -2.66
N ILE A 61 2.29 3.02 -1.34
CA ILE A 61 2.80 4.03 -0.40
C ILE A 61 4.26 4.35 -0.72
N ARG A 62 5.08 3.33 -0.96
CA ARG A 62 6.50 3.49 -1.32
C ARG A 62 6.72 4.15 -2.67
N TYR A 63 5.84 3.91 -3.64
CA TYR A 63 5.84 4.69 -4.87
C TYR A 63 5.51 6.17 -4.64
N ASN A 64 4.58 6.49 -3.74
CA ASN A 64 4.31 7.90 -3.38
C ASN A 64 5.52 8.56 -2.69
N ASP A 65 6.22 7.82 -1.83
CA ASP A 65 7.47 8.31 -1.23
C ASP A 65 8.52 8.60 -2.32
N TYR A 66 8.71 7.66 -3.25
CA TYR A 66 9.62 7.82 -4.39
C TYR A 66 9.32 9.05 -5.25
N LEU A 67 8.04 9.28 -5.56
CA LEU A 67 7.62 10.45 -6.34
C LEU A 67 7.87 11.77 -5.60
N ALA A 68 7.75 11.77 -4.27
CA ALA A 68 8.03 12.95 -3.44
C ALA A 68 9.53 13.19 -3.29
N ASP A 69 10.30 12.12 -3.06
CA ASP A 69 11.76 12.14 -2.91
C ASP A 69 12.34 10.81 -3.40
N SER A 70 13.12 10.86 -4.48
CA SER A 70 13.74 9.65 -5.05
C SER A 70 14.79 9.02 -4.16
N THR A 71 15.33 9.75 -3.16
CA THR A 71 16.28 9.19 -2.20
C THR A 71 15.60 8.38 -1.10
N SER A 72 14.26 8.44 -1.02
CA SER A 72 13.48 7.68 -0.05
C SER A 72 13.48 6.17 -0.31
N VAL A 73 13.85 5.73 -1.50
CA VAL A 73 13.91 4.32 -1.93
C VAL A 73 15.34 3.88 -2.23
N VAL A 74 15.58 2.57 -2.15
CA VAL A 74 16.88 1.98 -2.51
C VAL A 74 16.82 1.45 -3.95
N ASP A 75 17.51 2.12 -4.87
CA ASP A 75 17.57 1.77 -6.30
C ASP A 75 19.02 1.80 -6.85
N PRO A 76 19.89 0.87 -6.43
CA PRO A 76 21.31 0.88 -6.83
C PRO A 76 21.51 0.66 -8.33
N GLU A 77 20.56 0.01 -9.00
CA GLU A 77 20.61 -0.29 -10.44
C GLU A 77 19.88 0.74 -11.30
N GLY A 78 19.32 1.80 -10.68
CA GLY A 78 18.59 2.86 -11.39
C GLY A 78 17.33 2.41 -12.12
N LYS A 79 16.78 1.23 -11.77
CA LYS A 79 15.67 0.58 -12.48
C LYS A 79 14.32 1.24 -12.21
N LEU A 80 14.20 2.04 -11.15
CA LEU A 80 12.96 2.72 -10.77
C LEU A 80 12.78 4.07 -11.46
N SER A 81 13.87 4.67 -11.97
CA SER A 81 13.87 5.96 -12.69
C SER A 81 12.78 6.06 -13.76
N LYS A 82 12.59 4.99 -14.55
CA LYS A 82 11.58 4.91 -15.61
C LYS A 82 10.12 5.05 -15.12
N PHE A 83 9.86 4.88 -13.82
CA PHE A 83 8.52 4.98 -13.26
C PHE A 83 8.16 6.39 -12.77
N ARG A 84 9.11 7.33 -12.79
CA ARG A 84 8.89 8.72 -12.38
C ARG A 84 7.98 9.48 -13.34
N ASP A 85 8.16 9.24 -14.64
CA ASP A 85 7.45 9.93 -15.70
C ASP A 85 6.15 9.22 -16.11
N VAL A 86 5.78 8.12 -15.43
CA VAL A 86 4.53 7.41 -15.69
C VAL A 86 3.35 8.30 -15.27
N PRO A 87 2.40 8.59 -16.17
CA PRO A 87 1.20 9.34 -15.81
C PRO A 87 0.46 8.68 -14.65
N MET A 88 -0.01 9.49 -13.69
CA MET A 88 -0.67 8.97 -12.48
C MET A 88 -1.84 8.03 -12.81
N SER A 89 -2.63 8.34 -13.84
CA SER A 89 -3.73 7.50 -14.33
C SER A 89 -3.28 6.08 -14.72
N ASP A 90 -2.12 5.98 -15.34
CA ASP A 90 -1.59 4.76 -15.93
C ASP A 90 -0.84 3.93 -14.89
N SER A 91 -0.33 4.60 -13.85
CA SER A 91 0.36 3.97 -12.73
C SER A 91 -0.49 2.95 -11.96
N TYR A 92 -1.84 3.08 -11.97
CA TYR A 92 -2.75 2.18 -11.26
C TYR A 92 -2.87 0.79 -11.89
N THR A 93 -2.60 0.67 -13.18
CA THR A 93 -2.73 -0.57 -13.95
C THR A 93 -1.38 -1.09 -14.46
N ASN A 94 -0.31 -0.32 -14.29
CA ASN A 94 1.05 -0.67 -14.69
C ASN A 94 1.62 -1.82 -13.83
N LYS A 95 1.64 -3.02 -14.41
CA LYS A 95 2.15 -4.23 -13.74
C LYS A 95 3.66 -4.23 -13.51
N GLU A 96 4.44 -3.54 -14.34
CA GLU A 96 5.89 -3.44 -14.14
C GLU A 96 6.20 -2.58 -12.92
N LEU A 97 5.53 -1.44 -12.80
CA LEU A 97 5.62 -0.55 -11.64
C LEU A 97 5.21 -1.29 -10.38
N GLU A 98 4.05 -1.96 -10.40
CA GLU A 98 3.57 -2.76 -9.26
C GLU A 98 4.63 -3.76 -8.80
N LYS A 99 5.17 -4.55 -9.73
CA LYS A 99 6.19 -5.56 -9.40
C LYS A 99 7.46 -4.94 -8.84
N ALA A 100 7.94 -3.86 -9.45
CA ALA A 100 9.17 -3.20 -9.02
C ALA A 100 9.05 -2.66 -7.59
N PHE A 101 7.93 -2.00 -7.27
CA PHE A 101 7.72 -1.47 -5.92
C PHE A 101 7.33 -2.52 -4.89
N VAL A 102 6.74 -3.66 -5.29
CA VAL A 102 6.58 -4.80 -4.37
C VAL A 102 7.94 -5.39 -3.98
N ILE A 103 8.90 -5.41 -4.91
CA ILE A 103 10.27 -5.88 -4.62
C ILE A 103 11.01 -4.86 -3.75
N GLU A 104 11.00 -3.57 -4.14
CA GLU A 104 11.65 -2.49 -3.38
C GLU A 104 11.14 -2.42 -1.94
N SER A 105 9.82 -2.48 -1.76
CA SER A 105 9.20 -2.33 -0.44
C SER A 105 9.29 -3.58 0.43
N SER A 106 9.83 -4.69 -0.06
CA SER A 106 9.68 -6.01 0.56
C SER A 106 10.24 -6.09 1.99
N ASP A 107 11.41 -5.53 2.25
CA ASP A 107 12.02 -5.57 3.58
C ASP A 107 11.34 -4.62 4.55
N LEU A 108 10.86 -3.47 4.08
CA LEU A 108 10.11 -2.55 4.92
C LEU A 108 8.69 -3.10 5.21
N TYR A 109 8.09 -3.81 4.26
CA TYR A 109 6.81 -4.52 4.46
C TYR A 109 6.91 -5.53 5.61
N LYS A 110 7.97 -6.35 5.62
CA LYS A 110 8.20 -7.35 6.69
C LYS A 110 8.29 -6.71 8.07
N LYS A 111 8.83 -5.48 8.16
CA LYS A 111 8.97 -4.75 9.42
C LYS A 111 7.67 -4.06 9.84
N MET A 112 7.03 -3.35 8.92
CA MET A 112 5.94 -2.43 9.25
C MET A 112 4.53 -3.03 9.11
N VAL A 113 4.36 -4.05 8.26
CA VAL A 113 3.02 -4.53 7.86
C VAL A 113 2.81 -6.00 8.21
N GLU A 114 3.80 -6.85 7.93
CA GLU A 114 3.68 -8.30 8.15
C GLU A 114 3.27 -8.71 9.58
N PRO A 115 3.70 -8.01 10.66
CA PRO A 115 3.25 -8.30 12.02
C PRO A 115 1.72 -8.22 12.18
N GLY A 116 1.02 -7.35 11.45
CA GLY A 116 -0.45 -7.25 11.48
C GLY A 116 -1.19 -8.10 10.46
N ASP A 117 -0.47 -8.83 9.60
CA ASP A 117 -1.04 -9.48 8.42
C ASP A 117 -1.44 -10.94 8.70
N TRP A 118 -0.92 -11.55 9.77
CA TRP A 118 -1.11 -12.98 10.03
C TRP A 118 -2.56 -13.38 10.30
N LEU A 119 -3.34 -12.54 10.99
CA LEU A 119 -4.74 -12.86 11.31
C LEU A 119 -5.60 -12.83 10.05
N ALA A 120 -5.44 -11.79 9.22
CA ALA A 120 -6.12 -11.68 7.93
C ALA A 120 -5.78 -12.84 6.97
N LYS A 121 -4.58 -13.43 7.05
CA LYS A 121 -4.21 -14.67 6.33
C LYS A 121 -5.01 -15.89 6.76
N ARG A 122 -5.48 -15.93 8.01
CA ARG A 122 -6.20 -17.09 8.57
C ARG A 122 -7.71 -16.98 8.42
N ILE A 123 -8.28 -15.79 8.62
CA ILE A 123 -9.74 -15.60 8.68
C ILE A 123 -10.34 -14.99 7.40
N GLY A 124 -9.49 -14.47 6.50
CA GLY A 124 -9.95 -13.82 5.28
C GLY A 124 -10.55 -12.43 5.52
N ASN A 125 -11.40 -11.98 4.60
CA ASN A 125 -12.00 -10.65 4.66
C ASN A 125 -13.16 -10.61 5.66
N ALA A 126 -12.96 -9.89 6.76
CA ALA A 126 -13.98 -9.60 7.77
C ALA A 126 -14.68 -8.24 7.55
N TYR A 127 -14.64 -7.69 6.33
CA TYR A 127 -15.20 -6.40 5.95
C TYR A 127 -14.75 -5.26 6.89
N THR A 128 -15.67 -4.63 7.60
CA THR A 128 -15.39 -3.52 8.52
C THR A 128 -14.43 -3.91 9.64
N ALA A 129 -14.42 -5.19 10.03
CA ALA A 129 -13.52 -5.69 11.07
C ALA A 129 -12.09 -5.95 10.56
N SER A 130 -11.86 -6.08 9.25
CA SER A 130 -10.54 -6.48 8.71
C SER A 130 -9.39 -5.58 9.15
N LEU A 131 -9.61 -4.26 9.20
CA LEU A 131 -8.58 -3.32 9.66
C LEU A 131 -8.25 -3.54 11.15
N TRP A 132 -9.28 -3.70 11.98
CA TRP A 132 -9.15 -3.88 13.42
C TRP A 132 -8.54 -5.23 13.76
N SER A 133 -8.83 -6.28 13.00
CA SER A 133 -8.17 -7.57 13.11
C SER A 133 -6.67 -7.45 12.84
N SER A 134 -6.26 -6.69 11.82
CA SER A 134 -4.84 -6.46 11.57
C SER A 134 -4.17 -5.61 12.65
N LEU A 135 -4.91 -4.68 13.28
CA LEU A 135 -4.40 -3.94 14.44
C LEU A 135 -4.23 -4.86 15.66
N ALA A 136 -5.23 -5.68 15.98
CA ALA A 136 -5.16 -6.64 17.08
C ALA A 136 -3.98 -7.61 16.91
N ALA A 137 -3.75 -8.05 15.67
CA ALA A 137 -2.63 -8.92 15.31
C ALA A 137 -1.24 -8.32 15.61
N ILE A 138 -1.08 -6.99 15.62
CA ILE A 138 0.18 -6.30 15.97
C ILE A 138 0.39 -6.27 17.49
N LEU A 139 -0.69 -6.31 18.27
CA LEU A 139 -0.67 -6.17 19.73
C LEU A 139 -0.50 -7.52 20.46
N GLU A 140 -0.59 -8.64 19.74
CA GLU A 140 -0.30 -9.99 20.24
C GLU A 140 1.19 -10.33 20.16
#